data_AF-A0A6A6TBE4-F1
#
_entry.id   AF-A0A6A6TBE4-F1
#
_cell.length_a   1.000
_cell.length_b   1.000
_cell.length_c   1.000
_cell.angle_alpha   90.00
_cell.angle_beta   90.00
_cell.angle_gamma   90.00
#
_symmetry.space_group_name_H-M   'P 1'
#
loop_
_entity.id
_entity.type
_entity.pdbx_description
1 polymer ?
#
loop_
_entity_poly.entity_id
_entity_poly.type
_entity_poly.pdbx_seq_one_letter_code
_entity_poly.pdbx_strand_id
1 'polypeptide(L)'
;MDASPSALAKLLLPRTPFILKTALWHTLSLSDTASTWDLRTELTVKIMRDMLGPNSKTNPIGKMQHLTTKDPGVKGKVWVSKVSFPIPPEDDLRQILFKAISDLKDSNPDCKNTTYTEPPARALEAEWHGYHPLAHPSDPEPPGLTEHQKYERLMDDTSSPTAPTLLYFHGGAMYLLDPATYRAQTAKLCKETGGRAFTVRYRLAPKHPFPAALLDALTAYLTLLYPPEGSLHAPVPASQIIFSGDSAGGTLCAALLQLILQIHRTSPSTTPSTPPSSQTQNPNPIPTVPWHSQRVPLPLPAALALTSPWLDITRSLPSISHFAKYDYLPTPAQTRTMTFPHDDVWPVDPPRADLYCEGSALCHPLVSPLAARDW
;
A
#
# COMPACT_ATOMS: atom_id res chain seq x y z
N MET A 1 8.08 -14.20 -6.09
CA MET A 1 8.49 -15.59 -5.78
C MET A 1 8.44 -16.39 -7.06
N ASP A 2 9.42 -17.27 -7.30
CA ASP A 2 9.37 -18.21 -8.42
C ASP A 2 8.16 -19.15 -8.22
N ALA A 3 7.16 -19.02 -9.09
CA ALA A 3 5.96 -19.84 -9.08
C ALA A 3 6.11 -21.10 -9.95
N SER A 4 7.34 -21.45 -10.33
CA SER A 4 7.61 -22.66 -11.09
C SER A 4 7.09 -23.90 -10.36
N PRO A 5 6.62 -24.94 -11.09
CA PRO A 5 6.19 -26.19 -10.48
C PRO A 5 7.26 -26.82 -9.56
N SER A 6 8.54 -26.63 -9.89
CA SER A 6 9.66 -27.13 -9.09
C SER A 6 9.85 -26.34 -7.79
N ALA A 7 9.67 -25.02 -7.79
CA ALA A 7 9.68 -24.20 -6.59
C ALA A 7 8.47 -24.52 -5.68
N LEU A 8 7.29 -24.70 -6.27
CA LEU A 8 6.09 -25.11 -5.53
C LEU A 8 6.25 -26.50 -4.92
N ALA A 9 6.82 -27.45 -5.66
CA ALA A 9 7.12 -28.78 -5.14
C ALA A 9 8.12 -28.72 -3.97
N LYS A 10 9.20 -27.94 -4.08
CA LYS A 10 10.15 -27.74 -2.97
C LYS A 10 9.49 -27.13 -1.73
N LEU A 11 8.51 -26.27 -1.91
CA LEU A 11 7.76 -25.64 -0.82
C LEU A 11 6.78 -26.62 -0.15
N LEU A 12 6.06 -27.43 -0.95
CA LEU A 12 4.97 -28.27 -0.46
C LEU A 12 5.43 -29.67 -0.02
N LEU A 13 6.45 -30.25 -0.65
CA LEU A 13 6.88 -31.62 -0.39
C LEU A 13 7.27 -31.86 1.08
N PRO A 14 8.04 -30.99 1.76
CA PRO A 14 8.33 -31.15 3.19
C PRO A 14 7.08 -31.05 4.08
N ARG A 15 6.01 -30.43 3.58
CA ARG A 15 4.74 -30.21 4.29
C ARG A 15 3.70 -31.30 4.01
N THR A 16 4.01 -32.30 3.19
CA THR A 16 3.06 -33.36 2.82
C THR A 16 2.41 -34.06 4.02
N PRO A 17 3.14 -34.47 5.08
CA PRO A 17 2.51 -35.10 6.25
C PRO A 17 1.52 -34.17 6.96
N PHE A 18 1.86 -32.88 7.05
CA PHE A 18 1.03 -31.85 7.65
C PHE A 18 -0.24 -31.57 6.83
N ILE A 19 -0.10 -31.52 5.50
CA ILE A 19 -1.21 -31.36 4.55
C ILE A 19 -2.17 -32.54 4.65
N LEU A 20 -1.65 -33.78 4.62
CA LEU A 20 -2.45 -35.00 4.73
C LEU A 20 -3.21 -35.07 6.06
N LYS A 21 -2.54 -34.77 7.17
CA LYS A 21 -3.18 -34.72 8.49
C LYS A 21 -4.29 -33.67 8.52
N THR A 22 -4.05 -32.48 7.99
CA THR A 22 -5.04 -31.41 7.93
C THR A 22 -6.26 -31.83 7.11
N ALA A 23 -6.03 -32.41 5.93
CA ALA A 23 -7.12 -32.87 5.07
C ALA A 23 -7.95 -33.97 5.74
N LEU A 24 -7.32 -34.94 6.40
CA LEU A 24 -8.02 -36.00 7.12
C LEU A 24 -8.86 -35.42 8.28
N TRP A 25 -8.28 -34.55 9.11
CA TRP A 25 -8.98 -33.93 10.24
C TRP A 25 -10.17 -33.09 9.78
N HIS A 26 -9.98 -32.29 8.73
CA HIS A 26 -11.04 -31.46 8.17
C HIS A 26 -12.19 -32.32 7.61
N THR A 27 -11.86 -33.36 6.83
CA THR A 27 -12.84 -34.26 6.21
C THR A 27 -13.65 -35.04 7.24
N LEU A 28 -13.04 -35.38 8.37
CA LEU A 28 -13.71 -36.04 9.50
C LEU A 28 -14.41 -35.05 10.45
N SER A 29 -14.47 -33.77 10.12
CA SER A 29 -15.03 -32.70 10.97
C SER A 29 -14.40 -32.62 12.36
N LEU A 30 -13.12 -32.97 12.45
CA LEU A 30 -12.32 -32.97 13.68
C LEU A 30 -11.49 -31.69 13.87
N SER A 31 -11.45 -30.79 12.88
CA SER A 31 -10.83 -29.46 13.05
C SER A 31 -11.86 -28.45 13.55
N ASP A 32 -11.42 -27.53 14.42
CA ASP A 32 -12.25 -26.46 14.99
C ASP A 32 -12.91 -25.55 13.92
N THR A 33 -12.36 -25.56 12.71
CA THR A 33 -12.79 -24.74 11.57
C THR A 33 -13.56 -25.52 10.51
N ALA A 34 -13.75 -26.84 10.65
CA ALA A 34 -14.39 -27.69 9.64
C ALA A 34 -15.83 -27.28 9.31
N SER A 35 -16.54 -26.65 10.26
CA SER A 35 -17.91 -26.18 10.05
C SER A 35 -18.00 -24.84 9.33
N THR A 36 -16.89 -24.09 9.23
CA THR A 36 -16.90 -22.71 8.72
C THR A 36 -16.02 -22.50 7.49
N TRP A 37 -14.97 -23.31 7.32
CA TRP A 37 -14.02 -23.17 6.22
C TRP A 37 -14.15 -24.32 5.25
N ASP A 38 -13.82 -24.07 3.99
CA ASP A 38 -13.53 -25.16 3.07
C ASP A 38 -12.10 -25.69 3.31
N LEU A 39 -11.82 -26.89 2.82
CA LEU A 39 -10.51 -27.52 2.96
C LEU A 39 -9.39 -26.65 2.38
N ARG A 40 -9.67 -25.93 1.28
CA ARG A 40 -8.70 -25.05 0.62
C ARG A 40 -8.27 -23.91 1.55
N THR A 41 -9.22 -23.27 2.22
CA THR A 41 -8.99 -22.20 3.18
C THR A 41 -8.23 -22.71 4.37
N GLU A 42 -8.64 -23.86 4.95
CA GLU A 42 -7.94 -24.43 6.11
C GLU A 42 -6.47 -24.77 5.78
N LEU A 43 -6.21 -25.39 4.63
CA LEU A 43 -4.84 -25.68 4.19
C LEU A 43 -4.04 -24.41 3.95
N THR A 44 -4.64 -23.41 3.30
CA THR A 44 -3.98 -22.13 2.99
C THR A 44 -3.56 -21.41 4.27
N VAL A 45 -4.48 -21.24 5.22
CA VAL A 45 -4.21 -20.57 6.50
C VAL A 45 -3.14 -21.31 7.29
N LYS A 46 -3.23 -22.64 7.37
CA LYS A 46 -2.26 -23.47 8.12
C LYS A 46 -0.86 -23.42 7.52
N ILE A 47 -0.74 -23.46 6.19
CA ILE A 47 0.56 -23.31 5.50
C ILE A 47 1.13 -21.91 5.74
N MET A 48 0.30 -20.86 5.64
CA MET A 48 0.74 -19.48 5.92
C MET A 48 1.21 -19.31 7.37
N ARG A 49 0.51 -19.90 8.36
CA ARG A 49 0.94 -19.88 9.77
C ARG A 49 2.27 -20.59 9.99
N ASP A 50 2.51 -21.72 9.32
CA ASP A 50 3.80 -22.41 9.39
C ASP A 50 4.93 -21.54 8.79
N MET A 51 4.64 -20.80 7.73
CA MET A 51 5.62 -19.92 7.07
C MET A 51 5.89 -18.61 7.81
N LEU A 52 4.90 -18.06 8.53
CA LEU A 52 4.97 -16.75 9.18
C LEU A 52 5.11 -16.83 10.69
N GLY A 53 4.87 -18.01 11.29
CA GLY A 53 4.80 -18.22 12.72
C GLY A 53 6.17 -18.24 13.42
N PRO A 54 6.17 -18.40 14.76
CA PRO A 54 7.37 -18.36 15.60
C PRO A 54 8.47 -19.34 15.22
N ASN A 55 8.09 -20.49 14.66
CA ASN A 55 9.02 -21.56 14.31
C ASN A 55 9.59 -21.40 12.88
N SER A 56 9.17 -20.35 12.16
CA SER A 56 9.66 -20.10 10.80
C SER A 56 11.10 -19.60 10.84
N LYS A 57 11.88 -20.02 9.84
CA LYS A 57 13.26 -19.53 9.68
C LYS A 57 13.23 -18.11 9.14
N THR A 58 13.70 -17.16 9.95
CA THR A 58 13.90 -15.77 9.52
C THR A 58 15.09 -15.66 8.57
N ASN A 59 14.97 -14.77 7.58
CA ASN A 59 16.05 -14.40 6.67
C ASN A 59 16.45 -12.94 6.94
N PRO A 60 17.67 -12.51 6.55
CA PRO A 60 18.01 -11.09 6.55
C PRO A 60 16.95 -10.27 5.81
N ILE A 61 16.58 -9.11 6.32
CA ILE A 61 15.51 -8.28 5.77
C ILE A 61 15.82 -7.89 4.33
N GLY A 62 17.02 -7.38 4.06
CA GLY A 62 17.48 -6.98 2.74
C GLY A 62 17.44 -8.13 1.73
N LYS A 63 17.72 -9.36 2.17
CA LYS A 63 17.56 -10.56 1.33
C LYS A 63 16.08 -10.80 0.98
N MET A 64 15.17 -10.68 1.95
CA MET A 64 13.73 -10.81 1.69
C MET A 64 13.21 -9.72 0.76
N GLN A 65 13.63 -8.46 0.94
CA GLN A 65 13.28 -7.37 0.03
C GLN A 65 13.72 -7.72 -1.38
N HIS A 66 15.01 -8.02 -1.58
CA HIS A 66 15.56 -8.34 -2.90
C HIS A 66 14.81 -9.49 -3.59
N LEU A 67 14.45 -10.55 -2.86
CA LEU A 67 13.71 -11.69 -3.41
C LEU A 67 12.25 -11.36 -3.74
N THR A 68 11.63 -10.44 -3.01
CA THR A 68 10.21 -10.12 -3.14
C THR A 68 9.95 -8.95 -4.09
N THR A 69 10.94 -8.10 -4.34
CA THR A 69 10.83 -6.97 -5.28
C THR A 69 11.32 -7.28 -6.69
N LYS A 70 11.83 -8.49 -6.94
CA LYS A 70 12.28 -8.90 -8.27
C LYS A 70 11.12 -8.85 -9.27
N ASP A 71 11.27 -8.05 -10.33
CA ASP A 71 10.31 -7.98 -11.43
C ASP A 71 10.23 -9.36 -12.14
N PRO A 72 9.07 -10.03 -12.12
CA PRO A 72 8.90 -11.34 -12.76
C PRO A 72 8.74 -11.25 -14.29
N GLY A 73 8.80 -10.06 -14.87
CA GLY A 73 8.44 -9.77 -16.26
C GLY A 73 6.95 -9.47 -16.40
N VAL A 74 6.59 -8.76 -17.46
CA VAL A 74 5.19 -8.51 -17.83
C VAL A 74 4.70 -9.70 -18.66
N LYS A 75 3.57 -10.29 -18.26
CA LYS A 75 2.93 -11.41 -18.97
C LYS A 75 1.43 -11.45 -18.71
N GLY A 76 0.71 -12.00 -19.67
CA GLY A 76 -0.71 -12.28 -19.54
C GLY A 76 -1.60 -11.06 -19.82
N LYS A 77 -2.78 -11.05 -19.19
CA LYS A 77 -3.88 -10.12 -19.47
C LYS A 77 -3.70 -8.73 -18.85
N VAL A 78 -2.52 -8.14 -18.99
CA VAL A 78 -2.19 -6.85 -18.39
C VAL A 78 -1.37 -5.98 -19.34
N TRP A 79 -1.82 -4.74 -19.53
CA TRP A 79 -0.99 -3.66 -20.04
C TRP A 79 -0.18 -3.06 -18.90
N VAL A 80 1.10 -2.81 -19.13
CA VAL A 80 2.00 -2.16 -18.17
C VAL A 80 2.73 -1.02 -18.88
N SER A 81 2.62 0.19 -18.34
CA SER A 81 3.44 1.33 -18.77
C SER A 81 4.17 1.90 -17.55
N LYS A 82 5.49 1.80 -17.55
CA LYS A 82 6.39 2.23 -16.48
C LYS A 82 6.69 3.71 -16.64
N VAL A 83 6.55 4.45 -15.54
CA VAL A 83 6.74 5.91 -15.53
C VAL A 83 7.63 6.33 -14.37
N SER A 84 8.38 7.41 -14.59
CA SER A 84 9.20 8.07 -13.58
C SER A 84 8.99 9.57 -13.69
N PHE A 85 8.74 10.20 -12.55
CA PHE A 85 8.54 11.65 -12.46
C PHE A 85 9.70 12.25 -11.67
N PRO A 86 10.22 13.42 -12.10
CA PRO A 86 11.35 14.05 -11.44
C PRO A 86 11.01 14.44 -10.00
N ILE A 87 12.06 14.68 -9.21
CA ILE A 87 11.91 15.24 -7.87
C ILE A 87 11.22 16.60 -8.00
N PRO A 88 10.13 16.88 -7.26
CA PRO A 88 9.60 18.23 -7.18
C PRO A 88 10.71 19.20 -6.75
N PRO A 89 10.86 20.37 -7.40
CA PRO A 89 11.96 21.29 -7.09
C PRO A 89 11.84 21.94 -5.70
N GLU A 90 10.67 21.85 -5.09
CA GLU A 90 10.31 22.48 -3.82
C GLU A 90 10.36 21.48 -2.67
N ASP A 91 10.81 21.93 -1.49
CA ASP A 91 10.79 21.12 -0.26
C ASP A 91 9.45 21.23 0.49
N ASP A 92 8.59 22.17 0.09
CA ASP A 92 7.37 22.55 0.77
C ASP A 92 6.42 21.37 1.02
N LEU A 93 6.31 20.42 0.08
CA LEU A 93 5.46 19.24 0.26
C LEU A 93 5.93 18.36 1.42
N ARG A 94 7.26 18.25 1.62
CA ARG A 94 7.84 17.56 2.78
C ARG A 94 7.55 18.31 4.06
N GLN A 95 7.70 19.64 4.05
CA GLN A 95 7.42 20.48 5.20
C GLN A 95 5.94 20.42 5.62
N ILE A 96 5.02 20.38 4.66
CA ILE A 96 3.58 20.18 4.91
C ILE A 96 3.33 18.82 5.57
N LEU A 97 3.95 17.75 5.08
CA LEU A 97 3.87 16.43 5.69
C LEU A 97 4.40 16.44 7.13
N PHE A 98 5.59 17.02 7.37
CA PHE A 98 6.20 17.06 8.69
C PHE A 98 5.41 17.89 9.68
N LYS A 99 4.83 19.01 9.22
CA LYS A 99 3.90 19.80 10.01
C LYS A 99 2.67 18.98 10.39
N ALA A 100 2.04 18.29 9.44
CA ALA A 100 0.86 17.46 9.73
C ALA A 100 1.17 16.31 10.71
N ILE A 101 2.36 15.70 10.62
CA ILE A 101 2.84 14.73 11.62
C ILE A 101 2.95 15.39 12.99
N SER A 102 3.58 16.58 13.09
CA SER A 102 3.70 17.28 14.36
C SER A 102 2.35 17.68 14.96
N ASP A 103 1.42 18.18 14.15
CA ASP A 103 0.10 18.60 14.62
C ASP A 103 -0.71 17.40 15.17
N LEU A 104 -0.69 16.27 14.46
CA LEU A 104 -1.38 15.05 14.88
C LEU A 104 -0.73 14.42 16.12
N LYS A 105 0.60 14.50 16.23
CA LYS A 105 1.35 14.11 17.43
C LYS A 105 0.87 14.86 18.67
N ASP A 106 0.73 16.19 18.59
CA ASP A 106 0.35 17.02 19.73
C ASP A 106 -1.11 16.79 20.17
N SER A 107 -1.96 16.32 19.26
CA SER A 107 -3.35 15.96 19.55
C SER A 107 -3.52 14.64 20.30
N ASN A 108 -2.50 13.77 20.32
CA ASN A 108 -2.54 12.46 20.97
C ASN A 108 -1.47 12.34 22.09
N PRO A 109 -1.86 12.28 23.38
CA PRO A 109 -0.93 12.13 24.50
C PRO A 109 0.01 10.93 24.40
N ASP A 110 -0.44 9.84 23.79
CA ASP A 110 0.34 8.61 23.61
C ASP A 110 1.43 8.76 22.54
N CYS A 111 1.40 9.85 21.77
CA CYS A 111 2.33 10.14 20.68
C CYS A 111 3.29 11.31 21.00
N LYS A 112 3.22 11.93 22.18
CA LYS A 112 4.01 13.15 22.48
C LYS A 112 5.51 13.05 22.17
N ASN A 113 6.07 11.84 22.30
CA ASN A 113 7.49 11.56 22.06
C ASN A 113 7.76 10.88 20.70
N THR A 114 6.84 10.95 19.74
CA THR A 114 7.02 10.36 18.41
C THR A 114 8.25 10.94 17.72
N THR A 115 9.15 10.05 17.32
CA THR A 115 10.35 10.34 16.55
C THR A 115 10.25 9.67 15.19
N TYR A 116 10.86 10.29 14.17
CA TYR A 116 10.98 9.71 12.84
C TYR A 116 12.17 10.34 12.11
N THR A 117 12.65 9.68 11.07
CA THR A 117 13.66 10.26 10.17
C THR A 117 12.95 11.00 9.06
N GLU A 118 13.27 12.29 8.87
CA GLU A 118 12.76 13.07 7.74
C GLU A 118 13.33 12.54 6.42
N PRO A 119 12.52 11.90 5.56
CA PRO A 119 13.00 11.35 4.30
C PRO A 119 13.29 12.47 3.31
N PRO A 120 14.35 12.35 2.48
CA PRO A 120 14.55 13.29 1.38
C PRO A 120 13.45 13.13 0.31
N ALA A 121 13.27 14.16 -0.51
CA ALA A 121 12.48 14.04 -1.74
C ALA A 121 13.22 13.11 -2.73
N ARG A 122 12.47 12.43 -3.60
CA ARG A 122 13.03 11.57 -4.64
C ARG A 122 12.12 11.51 -5.86
N ALA A 123 12.65 10.98 -6.95
CA ALA A 123 11.87 10.71 -8.14
C ALA A 123 10.79 9.67 -7.80
N LEU A 124 9.57 9.94 -8.24
CA LEU A 124 8.44 9.04 -8.08
C LEU A 124 8.52 7.99 -9.21
N GLU A 125 8.48 6.72 -8.84
CA GLU A 125 8.38 5.62 -9.79
C GLU A 125 7.03 4.92 -9.63
N ALA A 126 6.39 4.61 -10.76
CA ALA A 126 5.11 3.93 -10.78
C ALA A 126 4.93 3.11 -12.06
N GLU A 127 3.92 2.24 -12.06
CA GLU A 127 3.44 1.53 -13.25
C GLU A 127 1.95 1.81 -13.45
N TRP A 128 1.57 2.23 -14.66
CA TRP A 128 0.20 2.17 -15.12
C TRP A 128 -0.15 0.74 -15.49
N HIS A 129 -1.22 0.22 -14.89
CA HIS A 129 -1.79 -1.08 -15.23
C HIS A 129 -3.17 -0.92 -15.84
N GLY A 130 -3.46 -1.74 -16.84
CA GLY A 130 -4.79 -1.92 -17.41
C GLY A 130 -5.03 -3.36 -17.79
N TYR A 131 -6.28 -3.72 -18.00
CA TYR A 131 -6.63 -5.05 -18.46
C TYR A 131 -6.38 -5.16 -19.96
N HIS A 132 -5.65 -6.20 -20.39
CA HIS A 132 -5.46 -6.50 -21.81
C HIS A 132 -6.45 -7.61 -22.23
N PRO A 133 -7.57 -7.29 -22.90
CA PRO A 133 -8.67 -8.23 -23.14
C PRO A 133 -8.32 -9.32 -24.15
N LEU A 134 -7.43 -9.02 -25.11
CA LEU A 134 -7.06 -9.91 -26.21
C LEU A 134 -5.89 -10.84 -25.89
N ALA A 135 -5.08 -10.54 -24.87
CA ALA A 135 -3.96 -11.39 -24.49
C ALA A 135 -4.41 -12.72 -23.87
N HIS A 136 -3.67 -13.79 -24.12
CA HIS A 136 -3.75 -15.03 -23.37
C HIS A 136 -2.94 -14.94 -22.05
N PRO A 137 -3.30 -15.63 -20.96
CA PRO A 137 -2.58 -15.55 -19.68
C PRO A 137 -1.08 -15.90 -19.72
N SER A 138 -0.62 -16.60 -20.76
CA SER A 138 0.79 -16.95 -20.97
C SER A 138 1.52 -16.04 -21.95
N ASP A 139 0.82 -15.09 -22.59
CA ASP A 139 1.44 -14.26 -23.62
C ASP A 139 2.52 -13.37 -23.01
N PRO A 140 3.66 -13.22 -23.70
CA PRO A 140 4.68 -12.25 -23.31
C PRO A 140 4.17 -10.82 -23.56
N GLU A 141 4.85 -9.85 -22.96
CA GLU A 141 4.66 -8.44 -23.29
C GLU A 141 4.90 -8.19 -24.80
N PRO A 142 4.05 -7.40 -25.48
CA PRO A 142 4.25 -7.08 -26.89
C PRO A 142 5.62 -6.39 -27.11
N PRO A 143 6.47 -6.93 -28.01
CA PRO A 143 7.81 -6.39 -28.21
C PRO A 143 7.79 -5.06 -28.96
N GLY A 144 8.77 -4.20 -28.67
CA GLY A 144 9.04 -2.99 -29.46
C GLY A 144 8.11 -1.79 -29.19
N LEU A 145 7.22 -1.87 -28.21
CA LEU A 145 6.40 -0.72 -27.80
C LEU A 145 7.15 0.18 -26.80
N THR A 146 7.09 1.49 -27.02
CA THR A 146 7.52 2.48 -26.03
C THR A 146 6.52 2.57 -24.87
N GLU A 147 6.93 3.10 -23.71
CA GLU A 147 6.02 3.26 -22.56
C GLU A 147 4.82 4.16 -22.89
N HIS A 148 4.99 5.14 -23.80
CA HIS A 148 3.89 5.97 -24.32
C HIS A 148 2.90 5.13 -25.13
N GLN A 149 3.38 4.32 -26.07
CA GLN A 149 2.53 3.46 -26.88
C GLN A 149 1.80 2.42 -26.02
N LYS A 150 2.46 1.86 -25.00
CA LYS A 150 1.82 0.96 -24.03
C LYS A 150 0.72 1.68 -23.26
N TYR A 151 0.94 2.93 -22.86
CA TYR A 151 -0.08 3.74 -22.19
C TYR A 151 -1.27 4.04 -23.11
N GLU A 152 -1.05 4.39 -24.38
CA GLU A 152 -2.13 4.59 -25.35
C GLU A 152 -2.97 3.33 -25.53
N ARG A 153 -2.33 2.16 -25.73
CA ARG A 153 -3.05 0.88 -25.82
C ARG A 153 -3.83 0.52 -24.56
N LEU A 154 -3.25 0.82 -23.40
CA LEU A 154 -3.92 0.67 -22.11
C LEU A 154 -5.19 1.53 -22.06
N MET A 155 -5.11 2.78 -22.51
CA MET A 155 -6.23 3.71 -22.51
C MET A 155 -7.32 3.32 -23.52
N ASP A 156 -6.95 2.81 -24.70
CA ASP A 156 -7.88 2.28 -25.71
C ASP A 156 -8.75 1.15 -25.14
N ASP A 157 -8.21 0.34 -24.23
CA ASP A 157 -8.90 -0.78 -23.59
C ASP A 157 -9.67 -0.38 -22.30
N THR A 158 -9.66 0.90 -21.90
CA THR A 158 -10.53 1.39 -20.81
C THR A 158 -11.96 1.60 -21.29
N SER A 159 -12.95 1.41 -20.41
CA SER A 159 -14.38 1.46 -20.79
C SER A 159 -14.90 2.86 -21.12
N SER A 160 -14.25 3.90 -20.60
CA SER A 160 -14.59 5.31 -20.84
C SER A 160 -13.41 6.20 -20.43
N PRO A 161 -13.24 7.38 -21.05
CA PRO A 161 -12.30 8.40 -20.57
C PRO A 161 -12.53 8.82 -19.11
N THR A 162 -13.76 8.66 -18.59
CA THR A 162 -14.14 8.96 -17.20
C THR A 162 -14.10 7.76 -16.28
N ALA A 163 -13.59 6.61 -16.74
CA ALA A 163 -13.44 5.42 -15.92
C ALA A 163 -12.47 5.68 -14.75
N PRO A 164 -12.67 5.01 -13.60
CA PRO A 164 -11.90 5.29 -12.40
C PRO A 164 -10.40 5.02 -12.57
N THR A 165 -9.59 5.83 -11.92
CA THR A 165 -8.15 5.62 -11.72
C THR A 165 -7.91 5.15 -10.31
N LEU A 166 -7.45 3.91 -10.17
CA LEU A 166 -7.06 3.34 -8.89
C LEU A 166 -5.64 3.83 -8.57
N LEU A 167 -5.48 4.78 -7.64
CA LEU A 167 -4.17 5.05 -7.05
C LEU A 167 -3.85 3.90 -6.09
N TYR A 168 -3.05 2.95 -6.56
CA TYR A 168 -2.89 1.66 -5.90
C TYR A 168 -1.56 1.58 -5.14
N PHE A 169 -1.65 1.18 -3.87
CA PHE A 169 -0.49 0.85 -3.04
C PHE A 169 -0.52 -0.64 -2.71
N HIS A 170 0.58 -1.32 -3.00
CA HIS A 170 0.68 -2.76 -2.77
C HIS A 170 0.79 -3.12 -1.28
N GLY A 171 0.32 -4.32 -0.91
CA GLY A 171 0.64 -4.92 0.39
C GLY A 171 2.11 -5.35 0.52
N GLY A 172 2.45 -6.05 1.60
CA GLY A 172 3.82 -6.50 1.86
C GLY A 172 4.45 -5.95 3.13
N ALA A 173 3.62 -5.68 4.16
CA ALA A 173 4.08 -5.24 5.48
C ALA A 173 5.00 -3.99 5.46
N MET A 174 4.85 -3.11 4.46
CA MET A 174 5.68 -1.92 4.22
C MET A 174 7.16 -2.18 3.86
N TYR A 175 7.60 -3.43 3.80
CA TYR A 175 9.01 -3.78 3.52
C TYR A 175 9.21 -4.83 2.42
N LEU A 176 8.14 -5.42 1.88
CA LEU A 176 8.19 -6.46 0.85
C LEU A 176 7.43 -6.02 -0.39
N LEU A 177 7.64 -6.78 -1.48
CA LEU A 177 6.89 -6.70 -2.73
C LEU A 177 7.10 -5.36 -3.46
N ASP A 178 6.44 -5.26 -4.60
CA ASP A 178 6.67 -4.22 -5.60
C ASP A 178 5.48 -4.12 -6.56
N PRO A 179 5.19 -2.98 -7.23
CA PRO A 179 4.18 -2.90 -8.27
C PRO A 179 4.22 -4.04 -9.29
N ALA A 180 5.42 -4.48 -9.68
CA ALA A 180 5.60 -5.55 -10.65
C ALA A 180 5.00 -6.89 -10.18
N THR A 181 4.91 -7.10 -8.85
CA THR A 181 4.32 -8.30 -8.26
C THR A 181 2.79 -8.25 -8.14
N TYR A 182 2.18 -7.08 -8.36
CA TYR A 182 0.73 -6.84 -8.24
C TYR A 182 0.00 -6.73 -9.57
N ARG A 183 0.72 -6.78 -10.71
CA ARG A 183 0.17 -6.64 -12.06
C ARG A 183 -1.08 -7.50 -12.30
N ALA A 184 -1.07 -8.77 -11.87
CA ALA A 184 -2.21 -9.67 -12.06
C ALA A 184 -3.44 -9.25 -11.25
N GLN A 185 -3.24 -8.86 -9.99
CA GLN A 185 -4.28 -8.41 -9.08
C GLN A 185 -4.90 -7.10 -9.59
N THR A 186 -4.07 -6.13 -9.94
CA THR A 186 -4.55 -4.83 -10.43
C THR A 186 -5.16 -4.94 -11.82
N ALA A 187 -4.67 -5.81 -12.71
CA ALA A 187 -5.31 -6.07 -14.00
C ALA A 187 -6.73 -6.63 -13.82
N LYS A 188 -6.94 -7.51 -12.84
CA LYS A 188 -8.28 -7.96 -12.48
C LYS A 188 -9.15 -6.80 -12.00
N LEU A 189 -8.64 -5.94 -11.12
CA LEU A 189 -9.39 -4.75 -10.68
C LEU A 189 -9.73 -3.81 -11.84
N CYS A 190 -8.80 -3.55 -12.75
CA CYS A 190 -9.02 -2.77 -13.96
C CYS A 190 -10.11 -3.38 -14.85
N LYS A 191 -10.12 -4.71 -15.00
CA LYS A 191 -11.17 -5.42 -15.73
C LYS A 191 -12.55 -5.21 -15.10
N GLU A 192 -12.67 -5.40 -13.79
CA GLU A 192 -13.95 -5.32 -13.08
C GLU A 192 -14.48 -3.87 -13.03
N THR A 193 -13.58 -2.87 -12.95
CA THR A 193 -13.98 -1.45 -12.89
C THR A 193 -14.09 -0.80 -14.26
N GLY A 194 -13.59 -1.44 -15.32
CA GLY A 194 -13.40 -0.82 -16.63
C GLY A 194 -12.37 0.31 -16.65
N GLY A 195 -11.63 0.48 -15.55
CA GLY A 195 -10.68 1.57 -15.32
C GLY A 195 -9.22 1.17 -15.45
N ARG A 196 -8.36 1.96 -14.81
CA ARG A 196 -6.90 1.82 -14.84
C ARG A 196 -6.33 1.96 -13.44
N ALA A 197 -5.14 1.41 -13.21
CA ALA A 197 -4.45 1.54 -11.92
C ALA A 197 -3.12 2.26 -12.10
N PHE A 198 -2.85 3.25 -11.26
CA PHE A 198 -1.55 3.87 -11.09
C PHE A 198 -0.90 3.27 -9.84
N THR A 199 0.00 2.31 -10.04
CA THR A 199 0.58 1.50 -8.97
C THR A 199 1.93 2.07 -8.55
N VAL A 200 2.04 2.51 -7.30
CA VAL A 200 3.20 3.29 -6.84
C VAL A 200 4.30 2.37 -6.31
N ARG A 201 5.53 2.55 -6.79
CA ARG A 201 6.73 1.91 -6.24
C ARG A 201 7.22 2.70 -5.04
N TYR A 202 6.45 2.70 -3.95
CA TYR A 202 6.76 3.48 -2.76
C TYR A 202 8.00 2.92 -2.03
N ARG A 203 8.70 3.79 -1.31
CA ARG A 203 9.89 3.43 -0.53
C ARG A 203 9.57 2.40 0.56
N LEU A 204 10.38 1.36 0.62
CA LEU A 204 10.25 0.29 1.59
C LEU A 204 11.08 0.58 2.86
N ALA A 205 10.47 0.36 4.01
CA ALA A 205 11.19 0.24 5.27
C ALA A 205 11.98 -1.07 5.28
N PRO A 206 12.97 -1.31 6.17
CA PRO A 206 13.52 -0.42 7.18
C PRO A 206 14.53 0.61 6.62
N LYS A 207 14.93 0.52 5.34
CA LYS A 207 15.82 1.53 4.71
C LYS A 207 15.21 2.93 4.74
N HIS A 208 13.90 2.99 4.51
CA HIS A 208 13.13 4.21 4.47
C HIS A 208 11.88 4.04 5.35
N PRO A 209 12.01 4.19 6.67
CA PRO A 209 10.88 4.04 7.58
C PRO A 209 9.84 5.15 7.36
N PHE A 210 8.72 5.08 8.08
CA PHE A 210 7.77 6.17 8.20
C PHE A 210 8.50 7.51 8.44
N PRO A 211 8.15 8.59 7.72
CA PRO A 211 7.00 8.76 6.80
C PRO A 211 7.35 8.62 5.30
N ALA A 212 8.41 7.90 4.91
CA ALA A 212 8.89 7.87 3.52
C ALA A 212 7.86 7.37 2.48
N ALA A 213 7.17 6.26 2.77
CA ALA A 213 6.12 5.74 1.88
C ALA A 213 4.93 6.71 1.76
N LEU A 214 4.59 7.41 2.85
CA LEU A 214 3.50 8.39 2.88
C LEU A 214 3.83 9.64 2.04
N LEU A 215 5.08 10.08 2.05
CA LEU A 215 5.56 11.13 1.16
C LEU A 215 5.48 10.72 -0.31
N ASP A 216 5.85 9.48 -0.64
CA ASP A 216 5.73 8.95 -2.00
C ASP A 216 4.26 8.87 -2.43
N ALA A 217 3.36 8.49 -1.51
CA ALA A 217 1.92 8.40 -1.73
C ALA A 217 1.28 9.78 -2.00
N LEU A 218 1.65 10.81 -1.23
CA LEU A 218 1.17 12.18 -1.45
C LEU A 218 1.68 12.75 -2.78
N THR A 219 2.97 12.53 -3.08
CA THR A 219 3.58 12.90 -4.37
C THR A 219 2.84 12.23 -5.54
N ALA A 220 2.49 10.94 -5.41
CA ALA A 220 1.74 10.21 -6.42
C ALA A 220 0.34 10.77 -6.65
N TYR A 221 -0.37 11.15 -5.58
CA TYR A 221 -1.69 11.76 -5.70
C TYR A 221 -1.64 13.12 -6.43
N LEU A 222 -0.69 13.97 -6.05
CA LEU A 222 -0.48 15.25 -6.74
C LEU A 222 -0.01 15.08 -8.18
N THR A 223 0.78 14.05 -8.47
CA THR A 223 1.17 13.72 -9.86
C THR A 223 -0.04 13.34 -10.70
N LEU A 224 -0.99 12.57 -10.15
CA LEU A 224 -2.23 12.24 -10.88
C LEU A 224 -3.10 13.47 -11.14
N LEU A 225 -3.26 14.33 -10.13
CA LEU A 225 -4.07 15.55 -10.23
C LEU A 225 -3.44 16.60 -11.16
N TYR A 226 -2.12 16.77 -11.05
CA TYR A 226 -1.35 17.85 -11.68
C TYR A 226 -0.05 17.27 -12.26
N PRO A 227 -0.14 16.47 -13.34
CA PRO A 227 1.04 15.87 -13.96
C PRO A 227 2.06 16.93 -14.38
N PRO A 228 3.36 16.72 -14.09
CA PRO A 228 4.43 17.55 -14.65
C PRO A 228 4.41 17.57 -16.19
N GLU A 229 5.07 18.56 -16.78
CA GLU A 229 5.24 18.63 -18.24
C GLU A 229 5.91 17.34 -18.79
N GLY A 230 5.41 16.84 -19.92
CA GLY A 230 5.91 15.61 -20.55
C GLY A 230 5.38 14.31 -19.93
N SER A 231 4.48 14.38 -18.95
CA SER A 231 3.79 13.20 -18.40
C SER A 231 2.96 12.49 -19.46
N LEU A 232 2.87 11.16 -19.38
CA LEU A 232 2.08 10.34 -20.31
C LEU A 232 0.56 10.57 -20.19
N HIS A 233 0.09 11.17 -19.10
CA HIS A 233 -1.33 11.32 -18.81
C HIS A 233 -1.73 12.78 -18.61
N ALA A 234 -2.98 13.08 -18.95
CA ALA A 234 -3.63 14.34 -18.60
C ALA A 234 -4.00 14.38 -17.10
N PRO A 235 -4.25 15.57 -16.53
CA PRO A 235 -4.81 15.71 -15.19
C PRO A 235 -6.00 14.78 -14.96
N VAL A 236 -5.93 13.96 -13.90
CA VAL A 236 -7.04 13.08 -13.51
C VAL A 236 -7.88 13.79 -12.47
N PRO A 237 -9.18 14.06 -12.71
CA PRO A 237 -10.04 14.69 -11.71
C PRO A 237 -10.09 13.87 -10.42
N ALA A 238 -10.06 14.53 -9.27
CA ALA A 238 -10.12 13.87 -7.97
C ALA A 238 -11.35 12.97 -7.81
N SER A 239 -12.47 13.36 -8.42
CA SER A 239 -13.71 12.57 -8.50
C SER A 239 -13.61 11.26 -9.28
N GLN A 240 -12.48 11.00 -9.94
CA GLN A 240 -12.17 9.75 -10.62
C GLN A 240 -11.03 8.97 -9.94
N ILE A 241 -10.36 9.53 -8.93
CA ILE A 241 -9.25 8.88 -8.25
C ILE A 241 -9.77 8.12 -7.03
N ILE A 242 -9.50 6.81 -6.98
CA ILE A 242 -9.85 5.95 -5.85
C ILE A 242 -8.57 5.47 -5.20
N PHE A 243 -8.37 5.78 -3.91
CA PHE A 243 -7.24 5.22 -3.15
C PHE A 243 -7.52 3.74 -2.91
N SER A 244 -6.64 2.90 -3.43
CA SER A 244 -6.83 1.45 -3.43
C SER A 244 -5.60 0.73 -2.90
N GLY A 245 -5.79 -0.35 -2.17
CA GLY A 245 -4.68 -1.12 -1.64
C GLY A 245 -5.10 -2.24 -0.72
N ASP A 246 -4.18 -3.16 -0.49
CA ASP A 246 -4.39 -4.33 0.36
C ASP A 246 -3.38 -4.37 1.51
N SER A 247 -3.78 -4.93 2.65
CA SER A 247 -2.87 -5.09 3.80
C SER A 247 -2.17 -3.77 4.16
N ALA A 248 -0.84 -3.73 4.11
CA ALA A 248 -0.02 -2.53 4.33
C ALA A 248 -0.29 -1.40 3.33
N GLY A 249 -0.59 -1.72 2.07
CA GLY A 249 -0.99 -0.71 1.08
C GLY A 249 -2.32 -0.06 1.42
N GLY A 250 -3.24 -0.82 2.02
CA GLY A 250 -4.48 -0.27 2.57
C GLY A 250 -4.25 0.65 3.76
N THR A 251 -3.26 0.35 4.61
CA THR A 251 -2.79 1.27 5.66
C THR A 251 -2.29 2.58 5.06
N LEU A 252 -1.51 2.50 3.97
CA LEU A 252 -0.97 3.67 3.29
C LEU A 252 -2.08 4.54 2.66
N CYS A 253 -3.12 3.94 2.08
CA CYS A 253 -4.31 4.67 1.63
C CYS A 253 -4.99 5.44 2.76
N ALA A 254 -5.19 4.77 3.90
CA ALA A 254 -5.86 5.34 5.05
C ALA A 254 -5.03 6.46 5.70
N ALA A 255 -3.71 6.27 5.83
CA ALA A 255 -2.78 7.29 6.28
C ALA A 255 -2.72 8.50 5.33
N LEU A 256 -2.73 8.28 4.01
CA LEU A 256 -2.78 9.36 3.01
C LEU A 256 -4.09 10.16 3.12
N LEU A 257 -5.24 9.49 3.27
CA LEU A 257 -6.50 10.19 3.49
C LEU A 257 -6.44 11.02 4.79
N GLN A 258 -5.98 10.44 5.90
CA GLN A 258 -5.87 11.15 7.19
C GLN A 258 -4.94 12.37 7.09
N LEU A 259 -3.84 12.24 6.35
CA LEU A 259 -2.94 13.35 6.08
C LEU A 259 -3.65 14.49 5.31
N ILE A 260 -4.37 14.17 4.24
CA ILE A 260 -5.10 15.17 3.46
C ILE A 260 -6.17 15.84 4.33
N LEU A 261 -6.94 15.06 5.11
CA LEU A 261 -7.93 15.59 6.04
C LEU A 261 -7.33 16.53 7.07
N GLN A 262 -6.17 16.18 7.63
CA GLN A 262 -5.44 17.05 8.53
C GLN A 262 -5.07 18.38 7.85
N ILE A 263 -4.56 18.34 6.62
CA ILE A 263 -4.24 19.54 5.85
C ILE A 263 -5.49 20.40 5.63
N HIS A 264 -6.65 19.78 5.33
CA HIS A 264 -7.93 20.50 5.19
C HIS A 264 -8.34 21.21 6.49
N ARG A 265 -8.16 20.55 7.64
CA ARG A 265 -8.49 21.13 8.96
C ARG A 265 -7.59 22.29 9.37
N THR A 266 -6.30 22.22 9.02
CA THR A 266 -5.31 23.22 9.47
C THR A 266 -5.04 24.32 8.45
N SER A 267 -5.63 24.24 7.25
CA SER A 267 -5.45 25.28 6.24
C SER A 267 -6.24 26.54 6.62
N PRO A 268 -5.65 27.74 6.51
CA PRO A 268 -6.35 28.98 6.82
C PRO A 268 -7.60 29.12 5.94
N SER A 269 -8.78 29.34 6.53
CA SER A 269 -9.99 29.65 5.76
C SER A 269 -9.77 30.97 5.02
N THR A 270 -9.68 30.94 3.69
CA THR A 270 -9.54 32.14 2.88
C THR A 270 -10.84 32.92 2.69
N THR A 271 -11.93 32.57 3.40
CA THR A 271 -13.20 33.29 3.35
C THR A 271 -13.28 34.38 4.44
N PRO A 272 -13.37 35.67 4.07
CA PRO A 272 -13.85 36.71 4.97
C PRO A 272 -15.25 36.32 5.47
N SER A 273 -15.47 36.47 6.78
CA SER A 273 -16.73 36.25 7.47
C SER A 273 -17.87 37.04 6.82
N THR A 274 -18.54 36.45 5.83
CA THR A 274 -19.79 36.95 5.27
C THR A 274 -20.86 35.91 5.58
N PRO A 275 -22.03 36.27 6.16
CA PRO A 275 -23.04 35.29 6.51
C PRO A 275 -23.57 34.59 5.24
N PRO A 276 -23.84 33.28 5.28
CA PRO A 276 -24.30 32.56 4.10
C PRO A 276 -25.73 32.95 3.74
N SER A 277 -25.91 33.49 2.54
CA SER A 277 -27.21 33.42 1.86
C SER A 277 -27.38 32.01 1.30
N SER A 278 -28.60 31.51 1.40
CA SER A 278 -29.04 30.16 1.02
C SER A 278 -28.49 29.65 -0.32
N GLN A 279 -27.65 28.60 -0.30
CA GLN A 279 -27.63 27.43 -1.20
C GLN A 279 -26.30 26.65 -1.06
N THR A 280 -26.38 25.42 -0.56
CA THR A 280 -25.49 24.26 -0.82
C THR A 280 -24.02 24.54 -1.20
N GLN A 281 -23.26 25.24 -0.35
CA GLN A 281 -21.81 25.31 -0.48
C GLN A 281 -21.15 24.48 0.64
N ASN A 282 -20.21 23.62 0.24
CA ASN A 282 -19.35 22.87 1.13
C ASN A 282 -18.60 23.91 2.02
N PRO A 283 -18.75 23.90 3.35
CA PRO A 283 -18.40 25.06 4.18
C PRO A 283 -16.89 25.33 4.31
N ASN A 284 -16.04 24.43 3.81
CA ASN A 284 -14.59 24.58 3.85
C ASN A 284 -14.00 24.69 2.43
N PRO A 285 -13.25 25.76 2.12
CA PRO A 285 -12.56 25.87 0.83
C PRO A 285 -11.50 24.76 0.70
N ILE A 286 -11.34 24.21 -0.50
CA ILE A 286 -10.30 23.21 -0.79
C ILE A 286 -8.93 23.87 -0.54
N PRO A 287 -8.06 23.29 0.31
CA PRO A 287 -6.75 23.87 0.59
C PRO A 287 -5.86 23.81 -0.65
N THR A 288 -4.89 24.70 -0.74
CA THR A 288 -3.88 24.68 -1.81
C THR A 288 -2.52 24.31 -1.25
N VAL A 289 -1.74 23.56 -2.02
CA VAL A 289 -0.36 23.18 -1.68
C VAL A 289 0.60 23.59 -2.80
N PRO A 290 1.87 23.88 -2.49
CA PRO A 290 2.88 24.12 -3.52
C PRO A 290 3.18 22.85 -4.33
N TRP A 291 3.29 23.00 -5.65
CA TRP A 291 3.54 21.93 -6.61
C TRP A 291 4.06 22.52 -7.92
N HIS A 292 5.30 22.17 -8.32
CA HIS A 292 5.94 22.59 -9.57
C HIS A 292 5.84 24.11 -9.87
N SER A 293 6.27 24.92 -8.90
CA SER A 293 6.29 26.39 -8.90
C SER A 293 4.90 27.04 -8.95
N GLN A 294 3.85 26.28 -8.63
CA GLN A 294 2.47 26.75 -8.58
C GLN A 294 1.82 26.33 -7.26
N ARG A 295 0.71 26.99 -6.90
CA ARG A 295 -0.17 26.50 -5.83
C ARG A 295 -1.36 25.80 -6.46
N VAL A 296 -1.55 24.54 -6.12
CA VAL A 296 -2.62 23.70 -6.68
C VAL A 296 -3.59 23.25 -5.60
N PRO A 297 -4.90 23.13 -5.88
CA PRO A 297 -5.87 22.59 -4.93
C PRO A 297 -5.53 21.15 -4.50
N LEU A 298 -5.74 20.78 -3.24
CA LEU A 298 -5.61 19.41 -2.76
C LEU A 298 -7.00 18.85 -2.39
N PRO A 299 -7.83 18.45 -3.37
CA PRO A 299 -9.14 17.86 -3.11
C PRO A 299 -9.02 16.47 -2.45
N LEU A 300 -10.11 16.01 -1.81
CA LEU A 300 -10.23 14.62 -1.37
C LEU A 300 -10.41 13.67 -2.58
N PRO A 301 -9.94 12.42 -2.51
CA PRO A 301 -10.21 11.43 -3.56
C PRO A 301 -11.70 11.09 -3.62
N ALA A 302 -12.12 10.45 -4.71
CA ALA A 302 -13.51 10.03 -4.90
C ALA A 302 -13.97 9.02 -3.84
N ALA A 303 -13.08 8.07 -3.49
CA ALA A 303 -13.37 7.00 -2.54
C ALA A 303 -12.09 6.30 -2.06
N LEU A 304 -12.23 5.46 -1.02
CA LEU A 304 -11.27 4.44 -0.62
C LEU A 304 -11.84 3.05 -0.95
N ALA A 305 -11.02 2.19 -1.56
CA ALA A 305 -11.36 0.79 -1.85
C ALA A 305 -10.26 -0.13 -1.32
N LEU A 306 -10.45 -0.67 -0.12
CA LEU A 306 -9.41 -1.38 0.63
C LEU A 306 -9.71 -2.88 0.74
N THR A 307 -8.68 -3.72 0.65
CA THR A 307 -8.79 -5.18 0.87
C THR A 307 -7.99 -5.59 2.09
N SER A 308 -8.68 -6.03 3.15
CA SER A 308 -8.05 -6.44 4.42
C SER A 308 -6.95 -5.47 4.91
N PRO A 309 -7.25 -4.17 5.07
CA PRO A 309 -6.25 -3.17 5.40
C PRO A 309 -5.69 -3.37 6.82
N TRP A 310 -4.38 -3.15 6.99
CA TRP A 310 -3.72 -3.28 8.30
C TRP A 310 -3.68 -1.93 9.05
N LEU A 311 -4.80 -1.52 9.64
CA LEU A 311 -4.97 -0.15 10.17
C LEU A 311 -4.45 0.08 11.61
N ASP A 312 -3.89 -0.95 12.24
CA ASP A 312 -3.28 -0.88 13.58
C ASP A 312 -1.93 -1.61 13.57
N ILE A 313 -0.83 -0.86 13.40
CA ILE A 313 0.53 -1.40 13.39
C ILE A 313 0.92 -1.92 14.78
N THR A 314 0.34 -1.38 15.85
CA THR A 314 0.57 -1.87 17.22
C THR A 314 0.08 -3.30 17.42
N ARG A 315 -0.93 -3.71 16.63
CA ARG A 315 -1.60 -5.01 16.72
C ARG A 315 -2.10 -5.31 18.13
N SER A 316 -2.55 -4.26 18.84
CA SER A 316 -2.93 -4.33 20.26
C SER A 316 -4.42 -4.54 20.47
N LEU A 317 -5.23 -4.47 19.40
CA LEU A 317 -6.68 -4.67 19.51
C LEU A 317 -7.04 -6.08 20.03
N PRO A 318 -8.07 -6.21 20.89
CA PRO A 318 -8.51 -7.51 21.41
C PRO A 318 -8.84 -8.53 20.32
N SER A 319 -9.32 -8.07 19.17
CA SER A 319 -9.63 -8.89 17.99
C SER A 319 -8.43 -9.69 17.49
N ILE A 320 -7.20 -9.15 17.58
CA ILE A 320 -5.97 -9.82 17.16
C ILE A 320 -5.75 -11.11 17.94
N SER A 321 -6.06 -11.10 19.24
CA SER A 321 -5.92 -12.30 20.09
C SER A 321 -7.17 -13.18 20.05
N HIS A 322 -8.36 -12.57 20.12
CA HIS A 322 -9.64 -13.29 20.16
C HIS A 322 -9.91 -14.10 18.88
N PHE A 323 -9.57 -13.54 17.71
CA PHE A 323 -9.77 -14.18 16.42
C PHE A 323 -8.49 -14.83 15.86
N ALA A 324 -7.42 -14.95 16.66
CA ALA A 324 -6.16 -15.56 16.23
C ALA A 324 -6.33 -16.96 15.63
N LYS A 325 -7.33 -17.73 16.10
CA LYS A 325 -7.65 -19.06 15.56
C LYS A 325 -8.18 -19.04 14.11
N TYR A 326 -8.67 -17.90 13.62
CA TYR A 326 -9.14 -17.71 12.25
C TYR A 326 -8.14 -16.95 11.36
N ASP A 327 -7.14 -16.30 11.94
CA ASP A 327 -6.19 -15.46 11.21
C ASP A 327 -4.92 -16.23 10.81
N TYR A 328 -4.39 -16.02 9.61
CA TYR A 328 -3.11 -16.61 9.21
C TYR A 328 -1.91 -15.86 9.80
N LEU A 329 -2.10 -14.63 10.27
CA LEU A 329 -1.06 -13.86 10.94
C LEU A 329 -0.91 -14.29 12.41
N PRO A 330 0.28 -14.68 12.85
CA PRO A 330 0.52 -15.01 14.26
C PRO A 330 0.39 -13.78 15.14
N THR A 331 -0.13 -13.92 16.36
CA THR A 331 -0.29 -12.79 17.30
C THR A 331 1.07 -12.19 17.69
N PRO A 332 1.11 -10.92 18.14
CA PRO A 332 2.35 -10.31 18.63
C PRO A 332 3.03 -11.13 19.73
N ALA A 333 2.25 -11.76 20.62
CA ALA A 333 2.78 -12.65 21.66
C ALA A 333 3.49 -13.88 21.07
N GLN A 334 2.97 -14.44 19.98
CA GLN A 334 3.58 -15.58 19.28
C GLN A 334 4.88 -15.18 18.59
N THR A 335 5.00 -13.97 18.05
CA THR A 335 6.20 -13.54 17.30
C THR A 335 7.19 -12.70 18.10
N ARG A 336 6.93 -12.41 19.37
CA ARG A 336 7.73 -11.48 20.19
C ARG A 336 9.21 -11.86 20.30
N THR A 337 9.52 -13.16 20.23
CA THR A 337 10.89 -13.68 20.34
C THR A 337 11.56 -13.93 18.99
N MET A 338 10.88 -13.64 17.88
CA MET A 338 11.48 -13.78 16.55
C MET A 338 12.53 -12.70 16.35
N THR A 339 13.72 -13.11 15.93
CA THR A 339 14.82 -12.21 15.58
C THR A 339 15.17 -12.37 14.11
N PHE A 340 15.49 -11.25 13.45
CA PHE A 340 15.98 -11.26 12.09
C PHE A 340 17.51 -11.25 12.11
N PRO A 341 18.19 -12.04 11.25
CA PRO A 341 19.62 -11.93 11.09
C PRO A 341 20.03 -10.50 10.68
N HIS A 342 21.17 -10.04 11.20
CA HIS A 342 21.74 -8.73 10.87
C HIS A 342 21.98 -8.58 9.36
N ASP A 343 21.67 -7.40 8.83
CA ASP A 343 22.18 -6.90 7.55
C ASP A 343 22.21 -5.37 7.53
N ASP A 344 22.76 -4.78 6.47
CA ASP A 344 22.95 -3.32 6.34
C ASP A 344 21.65 -2.52 6.44
N VAL A 345 20.50 -3.15 6.21
CA VAL A 345 19.19 -2.48 6.17
C VAL A 345 18.46 -2.64 7.51
N TRP A 346 18.79 -3.68 8.27
CA TRP A 346 18.30 -3.98 9.60
C TRP A 346 19.49 -4.21 10.55
N PRO A 347 20.17 -3.13 10.97
CA PRO A 347 21.18 -3.23 12.01
C PRO A 347 20.47 -3.66 13.30
N VAL A 348 20.70 -4.89 13.75
CA VAL A 348 20.10 -5.43 15.00
C VAL A 348 20.75 -4.83 16.26
N ASP A 349 21.71 -3.93 16.08
CA ASP A 349 22.38 -3.18 17.14
C ASP A 349 22.58 -1.70 16.72
N PRO A 350 21.91 -0.72 17.39
CA PRO A 350 20.87 -0.95 18.39
C PRO A 350 19.64 -1.61 17.76
N PRO A 351 18.92 -2.48 18.49
CA PRO A 351 17.74 -3.15 17.95
C PRO A 351 16.64 -2.15 17.65
N ARG A 352 16.02 -2.29 16.48
CA ARG A 352 14.81 -1.53 16.12
C ARG A 352 13.57 -2.21 16.70
N ALA A 353 12.62 -1.38 17.14
CA ALA A 353 11.37 -1.85 17.74
C ALA A 353 10.38 -2.39 16.68
N ASP A 354 10.36 -1.80 15.49
CA ASP A 354 9.47 -2.17 14.40
C ASP A 354 10.16 -2.00 13.02
N LEU A 355 9.70 -2.75 12.02
CA LEU A 355 10.25 -2.69 10.66
C LEU A 355 9.85 -1.42 9.92
N TYR A 356 8.64 -0.92 10.15
CA TYR A 356 8.04 0.18 9.40
C TYR A 356 8.40 1.55 9.98
N CYS A 357 8.41 1.69 11.31
CA CYS A 357 8.59 2.98 11.95
C CYS A 357 9.43 2.89 13.23
N GLU A 358 9.83 4.04 13.76
CA GLU A 358 10.36 4.10 15.13
C GLU A 358 9.30 3.66 16.14
N GLY A 359 9.71 3.01 17.23
CA GLY A 359 8.77 2.48 18.23
C GLY A 359 7.87 3.55 18.84
N SER A 360 8.39 4.77 19.00
CA SER A 360 7.64 5.94 19.51
C SER A 360 6.57 6.45 18.53
N ALA A 361 6.60 6.02 17.27
CA ALA A 361 5.64 6.40 16.23
C ALA A 361 4.50 5.38 16.08
N LEU A 362 4.55 4.23 16.74
CA LEU A 362 3.58 3.13 16.56
C LEU A 362 2.12 3.55 16.75
N CYS A 363 1.84 4.42 17.72
CA CYS A 363 0.49 4.93 17.99
C CYS A 363 0.12 6.18 17.19
N HIS A 364 1.03 6.70 16.35
CA HIS A 364 0.78 7.92 15.59
C HIS A 364 -0.34 7.69 14.56
N PRO A 365 -1.34 8.59 14.40
CA PRO A 365 -2.47 8.40 13.49
C PRO A 365 -2.09 8.16 12.01
N LEU A 366 -0.92 8.64 11.58
CA LEU A 366 -0.40 8.40 10.23
C LEU A 366 0.43 7.09 10.11
N VAL A 367 0.68 6.40 11.22
CA VAL A 367 1.31 5.07 11.28
C VAL A 367 0.24 4.00 11.50
N SER A 368 -0.59 4.18 12.54
CA SER A 368 -1.74 3.35 12.88
C SER A 368 -3.02 4.17 12.73
N PRO A 369 -3.67 4.17 11.55
CA PRO A 369 -4.86 4.99 11.29
C PRO A 369 -6.02 4.77 12.27
N LEU A 370 -6.15 3.59 12.90
CA LEU A 370 -7.15 3.38 13.95
C LEU A 370 -6.92 4.18 15.23
N ALA A 371 -5.71 4.74 15.42
CA ALA A 371 -5.42 5.66 16.51
C ALA A 371 -5.87 7.11 16.22
N ALA A 372 -6.34 7.41 15.00
CA ALA A 372 -6.94 8.70 14.67
C ALA A 372 -8.21 8.93 15.50
N ARG A 373 -8.32 10.11 16.11
CA ARG A 373 -9.49 10.50 16.92
C ARG A 373 -10.68 10.91 16.07
N ASP A 374 -10.40 11.38 14.86
CA ASP A 374 -11.38 11.81 13.87
C ASP A 374 -10.90 11.48 12.45
N TRP A 375 -11.87 11.40 11.55
CA TRP A 375 -11.74 11.20 10.11
C TRP A 375 -12.53 12.27 9.38
#